data_AF-A0A7X4YF24-F1
#
_entry.id   AF-A0A7X4YF24-F1
#
_cell.length_a   1.000
_cell.length_b   1.000
_cell.length_c   1.000
_cell.angle_alpha   90.00
_cell.angle_beta   90.00
_cell.angle_gamma   90.00
#
_symmetry.space_group_name_H-M   'P 1'
#
loop_
_entity.id
_entity.type
_entity.pdbx_description
1 polymer ?
#
loop_
_entity_poly.entity_id
_entity_poly.type
_entity_poly.pdbx_seq_one_letter_code
_entity_poly.pdbx_strand_id
1 'polypeptide(L)'
;MHKAKGFFVTIAIAGLSLGAPPALAEDRAALDARLQQAKPVECDVQCGDVITQHTKLTHDLSCPGTDEPALRIEGEGIVLDLGGHTVSRSSPVQRDTLGIVVSSNSMVRNGTIRGFAIGVETVGAAYLRLHELTFVDNGAAVYNFLGNYFLVTHSRFIGNSLGFGSEIDQATGTFDVRSSHFENNLLVIFLDSHSADVLDSTFTANGLGVYCFAGGARIRSSTFARNEAVATTAPIIGGREICGALRFEDSLIADNASFAPATAPVWNLIQFDMINNLAVGNDNGLAVTARTVYVQGNTFWDNAGSGLTLGNSPIQSLPLIGIVRANQFLRNDGDGLRVLPLSTPTVIGNVALGNTGWGIHAPTAFDGGGNVARDNGAGNCEGILCAPY
;
A
#
# COMPACT_ATOMS: atom_id res chain seq x y z
N MET A 1 -9.23 51.60 5.21
CA MET A 1 -9.65 50.83 4.02
C MET A 1 -8.54 50.86 2.98
N HIS A 2 -7.62 49.89 3.01
CA HIS A 2 -6.63 49.70 1.94
C HIS A 2 -6.73 48.25 1.45
N LYS A 3 -7.11 48.08 0.18
CA LYS A 3 -7.20 46.81 -0.52
C LYS A 3 -5.79 46.29 -0.82
N ALA A 4 -5.37 45.21 -0.16
CA ALA A 4 -4.22 44.44 -0.58
C ALA A 4 -4.67 43.49 -1.71
N LYS A 5 -4.04 43.63 -2.89
CA LYS A 5 -4.25 42.77 -4.05
C LYS A 5 -3.51 41.45 -3.82
N GLY A 6 -4.24 40.34 -3.81
CA GLY A 6 -3.67 39.00 -3.78
C GLY A 6 -2.94 38.68 -5.08
N PHE A 7 -1.68 38.24 -4.96
CA PHE A 7 -0.88 37.70 -6.05
C PHE A 7 -0.86 36.19 -5.86
N PHE A 8 -1.73 35.47 -6.56
CA PHE A 8 -1.70 34.01 -6.60
C PHE A 8 -0.64 33.58 -7.61
N VAL A 9 0.47 33.01 -7.12
CA VAL A 9 1.44 32.31 -7.96
C VAL A 9 0.98 30.86 -8.07
N THR A 10 0.38 30.51 -9.21
CA THR A 10 0.09 29.13 -9.57
C THR A 10 1.40 28.45 -9.97
N ILE A 11 2.09 27.81 -9.02
CA ILE A 11 3.22 26.95 -9.35
C ILE A 11 2.64 25.60 -9.81
N ALA A 12 2.76 25.33 -11.11
CA ALA A 12 2.48 24.01 -11.65
C ALA A 12 3.55 23.03 -11.13
N ILE A 13 3.20 22.22 -10.15
CA ILE A 13 4.02 21.10 -9.70
C ILE A 13 3.77 19.96 -10.68
N ALA A 14 4.70 19.76 -11.61
CA ALA A 14 4.77 18.55 -12.41
C ALA A 14 5.25 17.40 -11.50
N GLY A 15 4.31 16.79 -10.77
CA GLY A 15 4.53 15.47 -10.21
C GLY A 15 4.70 14.51 -11.37
N LEU A 16 5.91 14.01 -11.59
CA LEU A 16 6.18 12.89 -12.49
C LEU A 16 5.54 11.64 -11.88
N SER A 17 4.24 11.51 -12.08
CA SER A 17 3.53 10.25 -11.91
C SER A 17 4.06 9.30 -12.97
N LEU A 18 4.79 8.27 -12.56
CA LEU A 18 5.04 7.08 -13.38
C LEU A 18 3.72 6.29 -13.49
N GLY A 19 2.70 6.91 -14.07
CA GLY A 19 1.54 6.20 -14.59
C GLY A 19 1.95 5.45 -15.85
N ALA A 20 1.22 4.37 -16.16
CA ALA A 20 1.37 3.72 -17.45
C ALA A 20 1.23 4.76 -18.59
N PRO A 21 1.93 4.58 -19.73
CA PRO A 21 1.73 5.39 -20.92
C PRO A 21 0.23 5.58 -21.21
N PRO A 22 -0.24 6.78 -21.56
CA PRO A 22 -1.68 7.07 -21.73
C PRO A 22 -2.40 6.08 -22.65
N ALA A 23 -1.74 5.66 -23.74
CA ALA A 23 -2.27 4.66 -24.68
C ALA A 23 -2.52 3.29 -24.02
N LEU A 24 -1.61 2.81 -23.17
CA LEU A 24 -1.80 1.56 -22.43
C LEU A 24 -2.91 1.67 -21.38
N ALA A 25 -3.13 2.86 -20.80
CA ALA A 25 -4.22 3.09 -19.87
C ALA A 25 -5.60 3.10 -20.56
N GLU A 26 -5.70 3.72 -21.74
CA GLU A 26 -6.93 3.73 -22.56
C GLU A 26 -7.30 2.33 -23.04
N ASP A 27 -6.34 1.55 -23.54
CA ASP A 27 -6.57 0.16 -23.97
C ASP A 27 -7.06 -0.72 -22.81
N ARG A 28 -6.51 -0.53 -21.61
CA ARG A 28 -6.94 -1.24 -20.39
C ARG A 28 -8.35 -0.88 -19.97
N ALA A 29 -8.71 0.40 -20.01
CA ALA A 29 -10.06 0.84 -19.67
C ALA A 29 -11.11 0.28 -20.66
N ALA A 30 -10.76 0.25 -21.95
CA ALA A 30 -11.61 -0.35 -22.97
C ALA A 30 -11.76 -1.86 -22.77
N LEU A 31 -10.67 -2.57 -22.45
CA LEU A 31 -10.70 -4.01 -22.13
C LEU A 31 -11.55 -4.30 -20.88
N ASP A 32 -11.38 -3.51 -19.82
CA ASP A 32 -12.15 -3.62 -18.59
C ASP A 32 -13.66 -3.49 -18.84
N ALA A 33 -14.06 -2.47 -19.61
CA ALA A 33 -15.47 -2.28 -19.97
C ALA A 33 -16.05 -3.47 -20.74
N ARG A 34 -15.26 -4.11 -21.62
CA ARG A 34 -15.69 -5.33 -22.34
C ARG A 34 -15.85 -6.52 -21.40
N LEU A 35 -14.90 -6.73 -20.49
CA LEU A 35 -14.95 -7.83 -19.52
C LEU A 35 -16.16 -7.69 -18.58
N GLN A 36 -16.50 -6.47 -18.16
CA GLN A 36 -17.67 -6.22 -17.33
C GLN A 36 -18.99 -6.53 -18.07
N GLN A 37 -19.05 -6.25 -19.37
CA GLN A 37 -20.24 -6.48 -20.21
C GLN A 37 -20.40 -7.92 -20.70
N ALA A 38 -19.38 -8.77 -20.51
CA ALA A 38 -19.45 -10.17 -20.91
C ALA A 38 -20.63 -10.88 -20.23
N LYS A 39 -21.23 -11.82 -20.97
CA LYS A 39 -22.34 -12.67 -20.51
C LYS A 39 -21.85 -14.12 -20.41
N PRO A 40 -21.33 -14.54 -19.25
CA PRO A 40 -20.93 -15.92 -19.03
C PRO A 40 -22.10 -16.89 -19.18
N VAL A 41 -21.82 -18.06 -19.76
CA VAL A 41 -22.77 -19.15 -19.88
C VAL A 41 -22.59 -20.10 -18.71
N GLU A 42 -23.70 -20.60 -18.15
CA GLU A 42 -23.65 -21.61 -17.10
C GLU A 42 -23.07 -22.92 -17.66
N CYS A 43 -21.98 -23.38 -17.06
CA CYS A 43 -21.33 -24.63 -17.43
C CYS A 43 -21.23 -25.55 -16.21
N ASP A 44 -21.34 -26.85 -16.44
CA ASP A 44 -20.99 -27.87 -15.45
C ASP A 44 -19.46 -28.04 -15.45
N VAL A 45 -18.79 -27.16 -14.71
CA VAL A 45 -17.33 -27.13 -14.58
C VAL A 45 -16.89 -28.10 -13.50
N GLN A 46 -15.81 -28.82 -13.75
CA GLN A 46 -15.17 -29.74 -12.81
C GLN A 46 -13.74 -29.26 -12.47
N CYS A 47 -13.19 -29.80 -11.38
CA CYS A 47 -11.81 -29.51 -11.00
C CYS A 47 -10.82 -30.01 -12.07
N GLY A 48 -9.83 -29.19 -12.41
CA GLY A 48 -8.86 -29.45 -13.47
C GLY A 48 -9.30 -28.95 -14.84
N ASP A 49 -10.52 -28.43 -14.98
CA ASP A 49 -11.03 -27.95 -16.27
C ASP A 49 -10.25 -26.74 -16.79
N VAL A 50 -10.17 -26.68 -18.12
CA VAL A 50 -9.62 -25.55 -18.87
C VAL A 50 -10.77 -24.71 -19.43
N ILE A 51 -10.83 -23.46 -19.01
CA ILE A 51 -11.83 -22.49 -19.38
C ILE A 51 -11.37 -21.71 -20.62
N THR A 52 -12.07 -21.95 -21.73
CA THR A 52 -11.77 -21.35 -23.05
C THR A 52 -12.88 -20.43 -23.57
N GLN A 53 -13.98 -20.28 -22.81
CA GLN A 53 -15.10 -19.41 -23.10
C GLN A 53 -15.65 -18.77 -21.82
N HIS A 54 -16.42 -17.68 -21.92
CA HIS A 54 -17.04 -17.05 -20.75
C HIS A 54 -17.92 -18.06 -20.01
N THR A 55 -17.60 -18.29 -18.74
CA THR A 55 -18.15 -19.40 -17.97
C THR A 55 -18.64 -18.92 -16.63
N LYS A 56 -19.84 -19.36 -16.25
CA LYS A 56 -20.42 -19.19 -14.91
C LYS A 56 -20.49 -20.55 -14.23
N LEU A 57 -19.96 -20.64 -13.01
CA LEU A 57 -20.11 -21.83 -12.19
C LEU A 57 -21.56 -22.00 -11.73
N THR A 58 -21.97 -23.26 -11.58
CA THR A 58 -23.34 -23.65 -11.17
C THR A 58 -23.37 -24.32 -9.79
N HIS A 59 -22.20 -24.64 -9.24
CA HIS A 59 -22.03 -25.31 -7.96
C HIS A 59 -20.62 -25.04 -7.40
N ASP A 60 -20.43 -25.35 -6.12
CA ASP A 60 -19.13 -25.28 -5.46
C ASP A 60 -18.19 -26.39 -5.95
N LEU A 61 -16.92 -26.06 -6.12
CA LEU A 61 -15.87 -27.01 -6.48
C LEU A 61 -15.04 -27.36 -5.24
N SER A 62 -14.89 -28.66 -4.99
CA SER A 62 -14.07 -29.20 -3.91
C SER A 62 -12.93 -30.02 -4.49
N CYS A 63 -11.85 -29.32 -4.85
CA CYS A 63 -10.78 -29.87 -5.66
C CYS A 63 -9.74 -30.62 -4.81
N PRO A 64 -9.31 -31.81 -5.25
CA PRO A 64 -8.24 -32.53 -4.59
C PRO A 64 -6.93 -31.74 -4.67
N GLY A 65 -6.08 -31.88 -3.67
CA GLY A 65 -4.72 -31.30 -3.69
C GLY A 65 -3.81 -32.12 -4.62
N THR A 66 -3.91 -31.87 -5.92
CA THR A 66 -3.07 -32.42 -6.98
C THR A 66 -2.07 -31.38 -7.48
N ASP A 67 -1.11 -31.80 -8.31
CA ASP A 67 -0.18 -30.89 -9.02
C ASP A 67 -0.90 -30.02 -10.07
N GLU A 68 -2.08 -30.47 -10.54
CA GLU A 68 -2.94 -29.69 -11.42
C GLU A 68 -3.71 -28.61 -10.63
N PRO A 69 -3.85 -27.39 -11.17
CA PRO A 69 -4.67 -26.33 -10.57
C PRO A 69 -6.14 -26.72 -10.55
N ALA A 70 -6.91 -26.10 -9.65
CA ALA A 70 -8.35 -26.29 -9.61
C ALA A 70 -9.03 -25.88 -10.92
N LEU A 71 -8.61 -24.77 -11.55
CA LEU A 71 -9.08 -24.32 -12.86
C LEU A 71 -7.94 -23.62 -13.64
N ARG A 72 -7.97 -23.71 -14.97
CA ARG A 72 -7.09 -22.95 -15.87
C ARG A 72 -7.91 -22.04 -16.77
N ILE A 73 -7.47 -20.81 -17.01
CA ILE A 73 -8.04 -19.91 -18.01
C ILE A 73 -7.01 -19.69 -19.12
N GLU A 74 -7.31 -20.18 -20.31
CA GLU A 74 -6.41 -20.12 -21.47
C GLU A 74 -6.95 -19.27 -22.63
N GLY A 75 -8.24 -18.92 -22.62
CA GLY A 75 -8.80 -18.01 -23.62
C GLY A 75 -8.46 -16.54 -23.33
N GLU A 76 -8.23 -15.76 -24.39
CA GLU A 76 -8.09 -14.31 -24.30
C GLU A 76 -9.45 -13.64 -24.10
N GLY A 77 -9.50 -12.65 -23.20
CA GLY A 77 -10.70 -11.88 -22.89
C GLY A 77 -11.78 -12.68 -22.14
N ILE A 78 -11.44 -13.82 -21.55
CA ILE A 78 -12.41 -14.70 -20.89
C ILE A 78 -12.84 -14.13 -19.53
N VAL A 79 -14.10 -14.40 -19.20
CA VAL A 79 -14.68 -14.08 -17.89
C VAL A 79 -15.09 -15.38 -17.23
N LEU A 80 -14.43 -15.70 -16.13
CA LEU A 80 -14.84 -16.74 -15.19
C LEU A 80 -15.62 -16.09 -14.05
N ASP A 81 -16.93 -16.31 -14.05
CA ASP A 81 -17.84 -15.89 -12.98
C ASP A 81 -18.07 -17.07 -12.06
N LEU A 82 -17.65 -16.97 -10.80
CA LEU A 82 -17.85 -18.06 -9.85
C LEU A 82 -19.31 -18.13 -9.37
N GLY A 83 -20.19 -17.20 -9.78
CA GLY A 83 -21.63 -17.30 -9.51
C GLY A 83 -22.03 -17.24 -8.03
N GLY A 84 -21.14 -16.75 -7.16
CA GLY A 84 -21.27 -16.80 -5.70
C GLY A 84 -20.79 -18.13 -5.09
N HIS A 85 -20.32 -19.07 -5.90
CA HIS A 85 -19.83 -20.37 -5.46
C HIS A 85 -18.39 -20.32 -4.94
N THR A 86 -18.01 -21.39 -4.26
CA THR A 86 -16.68 -21.57 -3.69
C THR A 86 -15.86 -22.54 -4.55
N VAL A 87 -14.68 -22.11 -4.98
CA VAL A 87 -13.62 -23.00 -5.43
C VAL A 87 -12.71 -23.24 -4.23
N SER A 88 -12.69 -24.48 -3.76
CA SER A 88 -12.00 -24.86 -2.53
C SER A 88 -11.10 -26.06 -2.72
N ARG A 89 -10.13 -26.17 -1.84
CA ARG A 89 -9.34 -27.38 -1.66
C ARG A 89 -9.98 -28.33 -0.65
N SER A 90 -10.04 -29.62 -0.96
CA SER A 90 -10.61 -30.66 -0.09
C SER A 90 -9.60 -31.42 0.80
N SER A 91 -8.31 -31.43 0.44
CA SER A 91 -7.24 -32.18 1.13
C SER A 91 -6.33 -31.27 1.99
N PRO A 92 -5.62 -31.80 3.01
CA PRO A 92 -4.70 -31.01 3.83
C PRO A 92 -3.58 -30.35 3.02
N VAL A 93 -3.06 -29.22 3.53
CA VAL A 93 -2.13 -28.29 2.87
C VAL A 93 -0.87 -29.00 2.35
N GLN A 94 -0.79 -29.20 1.04
CA GLN A 94 0.44 -29.37 0.27
C GLN A 94 0.87 -27.97 -0.19
N ARG A 95 2.18 -27.73 -0.15
CA ARG A 95 2.76 -26.40 -0.33
C ARG A 95 2.63 -25.83 -1.74
N ASP A 96 2.26 -26.64 -2.73
CA ASP A 96 2.38 -26.27 -4.15
C ASP A 96 1.03 -26.28 -4.91
N THR A 97 -0.11 -26.32 -4.21
CA THR A 97 -1.42 -26.37 -4.88
C THR A 97 -1.88 -25.01 -5.39
N LEU A 98 -2.39 -25.00 -6.61
CA LEU A 98 -2.87 -23.82 -7.32
C LEU A 98 -4.40 -23.81 -7.41
N GLY A 99 -5.03 -22.66 -7.15
CA GLY A 99 -6.46 -22.47 -7.32
C GLY A 99 -6.81 -22.21 -8.80
N ILE A 100 -6.74 -20.95 -9.22
CA ILE A 100 -7.04 -20.55 -10.59
C ILE A 100 -5.78 -20.01 -11.25
N VAL A 101 -5.35 -20.68 -12.33
CA VAL A 101 -4.20 -20.23 -13.15
C VAL A 101 -4.71 -19.49 -14.36
N VAL A 102 -4.16 -18.31 -14.64
CA VAL A 102 -4.59 -17.43 -15.73
C VAL A 102 -3.41 -17.14 -16.67
N SER A 103 -3.54 -17.56 -17.93
CA SER A 103 -2.47 -17.44 -18.94
C SER A 103 -2.71 -16.33 -19.97
N SER A 104 -3.85 -15.66 -19.93
CA SER A 104 -4.28 -14.65 -20.92
C SER A 104 -5.16 -13.59 -20.28
N ASN A 105 -5.35 -12.44 -20.94
CA ASN A 105 -6.03 -11.32 -20.28
C ASN A 105 -7.48 -11.71 -19.96
N SER A 106 -7.84 -11.67 -18.69
CA SER A 106 -9.10 -12.28 -18.24
C SER A 106 -9.68 -11.57 -17.03
N MET A 107 -10.91 -11.95 -16.69
CA MET A 107 -11.56 -11.56 -15.45
C MET A 107 -11.99 -12.80 -14.66
N VAL A 108 -11.72 -12.79 -13.36
CA VAL A 108 -12.33 -13.72 -12.41
C VAL A 108 -13.20 -12.90 -11.45
N ARG A 109 -14.45 -13.32 -11.22
CA ARG A 109 -15.37 -12.54 -10.38
C ARG A 109 -16.36 -13.35 -9.56
N ASN A 110 -16.95 -12.69 -8.55
CA ASN A 110 -18.17 -13.10 -7.85
C ASN A 110 -18.10 -14.51 -7.25
N GLY A 111 -17.36 -14.69 -6.16
CA GLY A 111 -17.34 -15.95 -5.42
C GLY A 111 -16.17 -16.06 -4.45
N THR A 112 -15.88 -17.29 -4.01
CA THR A 112 -14.86 -17.55 -2.98
C THR A 112 -13.77 -18.48 -3.49
N ILE A 113 -12.51 -18.16 -3.18
CA ILE A 113 -11.33 -18.99 -3.48
C ILE A 113 -10.62 -19.30 -2.16
N ARG A 114 -10.54 -20.59 -1.82
CA ARG A 114 -10.18 -21.00 -0.46
C ARG A 114 -9.18 -22.15 -0.34
N GLY A 115 -8.21 -21.96 0.55
CA GLY A 115 -7.37 -23.05 1.09
C GLY A 115 -6.26 -23.52 0.15
N PHE A 116 -5.95 -22.76 -0.89
CA PHE A 116 -4.86 -23.08 -1.81
C PHE A 116 -3.54 -22.51 -1.31
N ALA A 117 -2.42 -23.10 -1.75
CA ALA A 117 -1.12 -22.47 -1.54
C ALA A 117 -1.03 -21.16 -2.34
N ILE A 118 -1.56 -21.16 -3.57
CA ILE A 118 -1.77 -19.95 -4.37
C ILE A 118 -3.22 -19.94 -4.85
N GLY A 119 -3.99 -18.92 -4.46
CA GLY A 119 -5.40 -18.77 -4.82
C GLY A 119 -5.59 -18.47 -6.31
N VAL A 120 -4.97 -17.40 -6.79
CA VAL A 120 -4.92 -17.03 -8.20
C VAL A 120 -3.49 -16.75 -8.62
N GLU A 121 -3.06 -17.36 -9.73
CA GLU A 121 -1.73 -17.17 -10.32
C GLU A 121 -1.83 -16.69 -11.76
N THR A 122 -0.96 -15.77 -12.17
CA THR A 122 -0.79 -15.41 -13.60
C THR A 122 0.46 -16.03 -14.19
N VAL A 123 0.34 -16.65 -15.36
CA VAL A 123 1.46 -17.21 -16.14
C VAL A 123 1.42 -16.63 -17.56
N GLY A 124 1.69 -15.34 -17.68
CA GLY A 124 1.80 -14.59 -18.94
C GLY A 124 0.69 -13.56 -19.20
N ALA A 125 -0.29 -13.41 -18.31
CA ALA A 125 -1.38 -12.45 -18.50
C ALA A 125 -0.89 -11.00 -18.32
N ALA A 126 -1.05 -10.17 -19.34
CA ALA A 126 -0.67 -8.75 -19.27
C ALA A 126 -1.65 -7.93 -18.39
N TYR A 127 -2.90 -8.37 -18.31
CA TYR A 127 -3.98 -7.75 -17.56
C TYR A 127 -4.88 -8.83 -16.93
N LEU A 128 -5.01 -8.80 -15.60
CA LEU A 128 -5.97 -9.64 -14.88
C LEU A 128 -6.90 -8.77 -14.04
N ARG A 129 -8.21 -8.93 -14.22
CA ARG A 129 -9.22 -8.31 -13.35
C ARG A 129 -9.76 -9.31 -12.33
N LEU A 130 -9.75 -8.92 -11.07
CA LEU A 130 -10.33 -9.66 -9.96
C LEU A 130 -11.41 -8.80 -9.32
N HIS A 131 -12.64 -9.29 -9.24
CA HIS A 131 -13.78 -8.46 -8.86
C HIS A 131 -14.79 -9.19 -7.99
N GLU A 132 -15.18 -8.61 -6.85
CA GLU A 132 -16.16 -9.23 -5.94
C GLU A 132 -15.77 -10.66 -5.54
N LEU A 133 -14.47 -10.87 -5.30
CA LEU A 133 -13.92 -12.14 -4.86
C LEU A 133 -13.64 -12.12 -3.36
N THR A 134 -13.79 -13.28 -2.74
CA THR A 134 -13.38 -13.51 -1.35
C THR A 134 -12.27 -14.56 -1.33
N PHE A 135 -11.08 -14.16 -0.92
CA PHE A 135 -9.90 -15.02 -0.76
C PHE A 135 -9.74 -15.39 0.71
N VAL A 136 -9.79 -16.70 1.01
CA VAL A 136 -9.83 -17.19 2.40
C VAL A 136 -8.78 -18.26 2.64
N ASP A 137 -8.00 -18.12 3.71
CA ASP A 137 -7.06 -19.14 4.20
C ASP A 137 -6.08 -19.65 3.12
N ASN A 138 -5.69 -18.81 2.15
CA ASN A 138 -4.69 -19.19 1.15
C ASN A 138 -3.26 -18.91 1.65
N GLY A 139 -2.28 -19.59 1.07
CA GLY A 139 -0.86 -19.20 1.21
C GLY A 139 -0.66 -17.80 0.64
N ALA A 140 -0.75 -17.66 -0.67
CA ALA A 140 -0.89 -16.38 -1.37
C ALA A 140 -2.28 -16.29 -2.00
N ALA A 141 -3.02 -15.20 -1.79
CA ALA A 141 -4.32 -15.02 -2.43
C ALA A 141 -4.16 -14.71 -3.93
N VAL A 142 -3.27 -13.78 -4.27
CA VAL A 142 -2.93 -13.41 -5.66
C VAL A 142 -1.41 -13.44 -5.83
N TYR A 143 -0.93 -14.17 -6.83
CA TYR A 143 0.48 -14.34 -7.12
C TYR A 143 0.80 -14.00 -8.57
N ASN A 144 1.73 -13.07 -8.77
CA ASN A 144 2.25 -12.75 -10.10
C ASN A 144 3.48 -13.61 -10.41
N PHE A 145 3.30 -14.73 -11.11
CA PHE A 145 4.44 -15.51 -11.60
C PHE A 145 5.02 -14.84 -12.86
N LEU A 146 4.16 -14.60 -13.86
CA LEU A 146 4.45 -13.79 -15.03
C LEU A 146 3.20 -12.97 -15.40
N GLY A 147 3.32 -11.65 -15.44
CA GLY A 147 2.18 -10.77 -15.66
C GLY A 147 2.53 -9.34 -15.28
N ASN A 148 1.71 -8.37 -15.71
CA ASN A 148 2.10 -6.95 -15.64
C ASN A 148 1.12 -6.04 -14.89
N TYR A 149 -0.17 -6.38 -14.85
CA TYR A 149 -1.17 -5.48 -14.27
C TYR A 149 -2.36 -6.26 -13.72
N PHE A 150 -2.68 -5.97 -12.45
CA PHE A 150 -3.81 -6.54 -11.74
C PHE A 150 -4.75 -5.42 -11.34
N LEU A 151 -6.02 -5.54 -11.71
CA LEU A 151 -7.08 -4.67 -11.20
C LEU A 151 -7.95 -5.45 -10.25
N VAL A 152 -7.85 -5.15 -8.96
CA VAL A 152 -8.63 -5.79 -7.90
C VAL A 152 -9.63 -4.80 -7.35
N THR A 153 -10.91 -5.17 -7.37
CA THR A 153 -11.99 -4.26 -6.96
C THR A 153 -13.07 -4.97 -6.15
N HIS A 154 -13.51 -4.35 -5.05
CA HIS A 154 -14.60 -4.87 -4.22
C HIS A 154 -14.36 -6.29 -3.69
N SER A 155 -13.10 -6.63 -3.43
CA SER A 155 -12.71 -7.98 -3.00
C SER A 155 -12.36 -8.00 -1.51
N ARG A 156 -12.41 -9.20 -0.93
CA ARG A 156 -12.12 -9.45 0.48
C ARG A 156 -10.99 -10.48 0.60
N PHE A 157 -10.03 -10.21 1.48
CA PHE A 157 -8.87 -11.06 1.71
C PHE A 157 -8.79 -11.34 3.21
N ILE A 158 -9.04 -12.60 3.60
CA ILE A 158 -9.25 -12.99 4.99
C ILE A 158 -8.34 -14.16 5.34
N GLY A 159 -7.50 -14.01 6.36
CA GLY A 159 -6.73 -15.13 6.92
C GLY A 159 -5.66 -15.70 5.98
N ASN A 160 -5.26 -14.98 4.93
CA ASN A 160 -4.22 -15.46 4.02
C ASN A 160 -2.83 -15.22 4.63
N SER A 161 -1.85 -16.07 4.30
CA SER A 161 -0.46 -15.78 4.70
C SER A 161 0.07 -14.55 3.94
N LEU A 162 -0.34 -14.43 2.67
CA LEU A 162 0.01 -13.34 1.78
C LEU A 162 -1.21 -12.91 0.96
N GLY A 163 -1.53 -11.61 0.92
CA GLY A 163 -2.56 -11.09 0.02
C GLY A 163 -2.07 -11.05 -1.44
N PHE A 164 -1.02 -10.27 -1.68
CA PHE A 164 -0.38 -10.11 -2.99
C PHE A 164 1.10 -10.46 -2.91
N GLY A 165 1.55 -11.31 -3.83
CA GLY A 165 2.95 -11.67 -4.00
C GLY A 165 3.33 -11.79 -5.46
N SER A 166 4.60 -12.07 -5.70
CA SER A 166 5.15 -12.23 -7.03
C SER A 166 6.37 -13.13 -7.00
N GLU A 167 6.71 -13.69 -8.16
CA GLU A 167 7.95 -14.42 -8.36
C GLU A 167 9.16 -13.47 -8.22
N ILE A 168 10.03 -13.82 -7.28
CA ILE A 168 11.16 -12.97 -6.88
C ILE A 168 12.12 -12.83 -8.07
N ASP A 169 12.60 -11.61 -8.30
CA ASP A 169 13.54 -11.24 -9.38
C ASP A 169 13.07 -11.55 -10.83
N GLN A 170 11.85 -12.06 -11.03
CA GLN A 170 11.32 -12.41 -12.35
C GLN A 170 10.12 -11.56 -12.74
N ALA A 171 9.20 -11.33 -11.79
CA ALA A 171 7.97 -10.63 -12.07
C ALA A 171 8.11 -9.13 -11.78
N THR A 172 7.50 -8.31 -12.63
CA THR A 172 7.34 -6.87 -12.41
C THR A 172 5.94 -6.48 -12.80
N GLY A 173 5.35 -5.48 -12.16
CA GLY A 173 4.00 -5.07 -12.54
C GLY A 173 3.35 -4.12 -11.56
N THR A 174 2.04 -3.98 -11.69
CA THR A 174 1.24 -3.11 -10.86
C THR A 174 0.06 -3.86 -10.24
N PHE A 175 -0.11 -3.71 -8.93
CA PHE A 175 -1.33 -4.05 -8.20
C PHE A 175 -2.17 -2.78 -8.03
N ASP A 176 -3.24 -2.64 -8.83
CA ASP A 176 -4.24 -1.57 -8.68
C ASP A 176 -5.42 -2.13 -7.87
N VAL A 177 -5.53 -1.70 -6.61
CA VAL A 177 -6.47 -2.25 -5.64
C VAL A 177 -7.43 -1.17 -5.19
N ARG A 178 -8.74 -1.41 -5.37
CA ARG A 178 -9.78 -0.41 -5.07
C ARG A 178 -10.90 -1.00 -4.22
N SER A 179 -11.39 -0.23 -3.27
CA SER A 179 -12.60 -0.54 -2.50
C SER A 179 -12.60 -1.97 -1.94
N SER A 180 -11.44 -2.42 -1.45
CA SER A 180 -11.22 -3.81 -1.01
C SER A 180 -10.88 -3.89 0.48
N HIS A 181 -11.12 -5.06 1.08
CA HIS A 181 -11.00 -5.28 2.52
C HIS A 181 -10.01 -6.39 2.83
N PHE A 182 -9.07 -6.10 3.73
CA PHE A 182 -7.98 -6.98 4.14
C PHE A 182 -8.02 -7.20 5.65
N GLU A 183 -8.22 -8.44 6.07
CA GLU A 183 -8.42 -8.79 7.46
C GLU A 183 -7.67 -10.05 7.87
N ASN A 184 -6.99 -9.98 9.02
CA ASN A 184 -6.30 -11.13 9.63
C ASN A 184 -5.30 -11.82 8.68
N ASN A 185 -4.74 -11.11 7.69
CA ASN A 185 -3.67 -11.65 6.86
C ASN A 185 -2.33 -11.45 7.56
N LEU A 186 -1.38 -12.37 7.36
CA LEU A 186 -0.03 -12.21 7.91
C LEU A 186 0.69 -11.04 7.22
N LEU A 187 0.68 -11.01 5.89
CA LEU A 187 1.17 -9.89 5.06
C LEU A 187 0.15 -9.59 3.96
N VAL A 188 -0.24 -8.32 3.79
CA VAL A 188 -1.22 -7.97 2.76
C VAL A 188 -0.58 -7.76 1.40
N ILE A 189 0.40 -6.87 1.27
CA ILE A 189 1.07 -6.58 -0.01
C ILE A 189 2.58 -6.77 0.14
N PHE A 190 3.15 -7.70 -0.63
CA PHE A 190 4.59 -7.80 -0.84
C PHE A 190 4.96 -7.20 -2.20
N LEU A 191 5.85 -6.20 -2.21
CA LEU A 191 6.34 -5.56 -3.44
C LEU A 191 7.79 -5.92 -3.67
N ASP A 192 8.02 -6.79 -4.64
CA ASP A 192 9.34 -7.01 -5.23
C ASP A 192 9.33 -6.55 -6.69
N SER A 193 9.93 -5.40 -6.97
CA SER A 193 9.93 -4.77 -8.31
C SER A 193 8.52 -4.50 -8.85
N HIS A 194 7.55 -4.32 -7.94
CA HIS A 194 6.16 -3.99 -8.24
C HIS A 194 5.78 -2.60 -7.73
N SER A 195 4.79 -2.00 -8.37
CA SER A 195 4.07 -0.86 -7.82
C SER A 195 2.70 -1.27 -7.28
N ALA A 196 2.26 -0.64 -6.20
CA ALA A 196 0.88 -0.71 -5.76
C ALA A 196 0.21 0.67 -5.81
N ASP A 197 -0.98 0.75 -6.39
CA ASP A 197 -1.89 1.89 -6.23
C ASP A 197 -3.13 1.37 -5.50
N VAL A 198 -3.27 1.79 -4.24
CA VAL A 198 -4.34 1.36 -3.34
C VAL A 198 -5.27 2.54 -3.09
N LEU A 199 -6.54 2.35 -3.37
CA LEU A 199 -7.58 3.37 -3.24
C LEU A 199 -8.75 2.84 -2.41
N ASP A 200 -9.25 3.66 -1.49
CA ASP A 200 -10.53 3.40 -0.79
C ASP A 200 -10.58 2.01 -0.12
N SER A 201 -9.46 1.53 0.40
CA SER A 201 -9.35 0.16 0.91
C SER A 201 -9.11 0.14 2.41
N THR A 202 -9.52 -0.96 3.05
CA THR A 202 -9.43 -1.13 4.51
C THR A 202 -8.50 -2.28 4.87
N PHE A 203 -7.54 -2.01 5.73
CA PHE A 203 -6.55 -2.94 6.28
C PHE A 203 -6.77 -3.01 7.78
N THR A 204 -7.36 -4.09 8.28
CA THR A 204 -7.65 -4.28 9.69
C THR A 204 -7.09 -5.57 10.26
N ALA A 205 -6.49 -5.52 11.46
CA ALA A 205 -6.05 -6.72 12.17
C ALA A 205 -5.09 -7.62 11.38
N ASN A 206 -4.33 -7.06 10.43
CA ASN A 206 -3.29 -7.79 9.72
C ASN A 206 -1.98 -7.75 10.52
N GLY A 207 -1.09 -8.73 10.28
CA GLY A 207 0.28 -8.66 10.78
C GLY A 207 1.01 -7.47 10.17
N LEU A 208 1.11 -7.44 8.84
CA LEU A 208 1.76 -6.35 8.12
C LEU A 208 0.92 -5.91 6.92
N GLY A 209 0.68 -4.60 6.80
CA GLY A 209 -0.02 -4.04 5.64
C GLY A 209 0.82 -4.12 4.37
N VAL A 210 1.94 -3.41 4.32
CA VAL A 210 2.80 -3.36 3.12
C VAL A 210 4.24 -3.71 3.45
N TYR A 211 4.81 -4.66 2.71
CA TYR A 211 6.26 -4.85 2.67
C TYR A 211 6.78 -4.39 1.31
N CYS A 212 7.42 -3.23 1.30
CA CYS A 212 8.08 -2.68 0.13
C CYS A 212 9.54 -3.14 0.08
N PHE A 213 9.81 -4.24 -0.61
CA PHE A 213 11.17 -4.73 -0.82
C PHE A 213 11.85 -3.97 -1.96
N ALA A 214 11.20 -3.89 -3.11
CA ALA A 214 11.60 -3.05 -4.24
C ALA A 214 10.36 -2.52 -4.98
N GLY A 215 10.45 -1.31 -5.55
CA GLY A 215 9.34 -0.67 -6.26
C GLY A 215 8.70 0.48 -5.46
N GLY A 216 7.38 0.48 -5.25
CA GLY A 216 6.74 1.52 -4.45
C GLY A 216 5.23 1.40 -4.29
N ALA A 217 4.68 2.11 -3.31
CA ALA A 217 3.24 2.11 -3.04
C ALA A 217 2.68 3.51 -2.92
N ARG A 218 1.50 3.69 -3.51
CA ARG A 218 0.64 4.86 -3.35
C ARG A 218 -0.67 4.43 -2.72
N ILE A 219 -1.00 4.97 -1.56
CA ILE A 219 -2.17 4.61 -0.76
C ILE A 219 -3.01 5.86 -0.57
N ARG A 220 -4.29 5.79 -0.95
CA ARG A 220 -5.19 6.95 -1.00
C ARG A 220 -6.54 6.62 -0.39
N SER A 221 -7.08 7.55 0.38
CA SER A 221 -8.43 7.44 0.95
C SER A 221 -8.67 6.10 1.65
N SER A 222 -7.63 5.54 2.26
CA SER A 222 -7.64 4.17 2.79
C SER A 222 -7.48 4.19 4.30
N THR A 223 -7.85 3.08 4.94
CA THR A 223 -7.76 2.93 6.40
C THR A 223 -6.84 1.80 6.76
N PHE A 224 -5.84 2.07 7.62
CA PHE A 224 -4.98 1.08 8.26
C PHE A 224 -5.26 1.14 9.75
N ALA A 225 -5.96 0.13 10.29
CA ALA A 225 -6.34 0.10 11.69
C ALA A 225 -6.05 -1.22 12.40
N ARG A 226 -5.56 -1.16 13.64
CA ARG A 226 -5.34 -2.35 14.48
C ARG A 226 -4.46 -3.42 13.83
N ASN A 227 -3.57 -3.03 12.93
CA ASN A 227 -2.56 -3.94 12.40
C ASN A 227 -1.38 -4.02 13.38
N GLU A 228 -0.64 -5.12 13.35
CA GLU A 228 0.62 -5.20 14.11
C GLU A 228 1.63 -4.18 13.56
N ALA A 229 1.72 -4.03 12.23
CA ALA A 229 2.47 -2.97 11.57
C ALA A 229 1.79 -2.45 10.30
N VAL A 230 1.92 -1.14 10.05
CA VAL A 230 1.40 -0.49 8.83
C VAL A 230 2.22 -0.89 7.61
N ALA A 231 3.53 -0.67 7.66
CA ALA A 231 4.43 -1.00 6.56
C ALA A 231 5.85 -1.30 7.02
N THR A 232 6.62 -1.96 6.17
CA THR A 232 8.08 -2.10 6.31
C THR A 232 8.76 -1.99 4.97
N THR A 233 10.07 -1.72 5.01
CA THR A 233 10.94 -1.60 3.86
C THR A 233 12.13 -2.52 4.02
N ALA A 234 12.68 -3.05 2.93
CA ALA A 234 13.84 -3.92 3.02
C ALA A 234 15.02 -3.22 3.72
N PRO A 235 15.74 -3.93 4.61
CA PRO A 235 17.03 -3.46 5.09
C PRO A 235 18.02 -3.44 3.92
N ILE A 236 18.92 -2.46 3.92
CA ILE A 236 19.87 -2.27 2.82
C ILE A 236 20.94 -3.36 2.88
N ILE A 237 20.79 -4.41 2.06
CA ILE A 237 21.83 -5.40 1.80
C ILE A 237 22.04 -5.42 0.27
N GLY A 238 23.26 -5.20 -0.21
CA GLY A 238 23.61 -5.45 -1.62
C GLY A 238 23.09 -4.48 -2.70
N GLY A 239 22.20 -3.52 -2.39
CA GLY A 239 21.96 -2.31 -3.20
C GLY A 239 20.97 -2.41 -4.37
N ARG A 240 20.33 -3.57 -4.62
CA ARG A 240 19.21 -3.68 -5.60
C ARG A 240 17.82 -3.49 -4.99
N GLU A 241 17.70 -3.68 -3.70
CA GLU A 241 16.43 -3.99 -3.01
C GLU A 241 15.99 -2.75 -2.23
N ILE A 242 15.57 -1.72 -2.96
CA ILE A 242 15.24 -0.42 -2.38
C ILE A 242 13.79 -0.08 -2.69
N CYS A 243 13.02 0.20 -1.65
CA CYS A 243 11.73 0.82 -1.80
C CYS A 243 11.90 2.26 -2.32
N GLY A 244 11.46 2.47 -3.56
CA GLY A 244 11.60 3.75 -4.26
C GLY A 244 10.72 4.82 -3.65
N ALA A 245 9.42 4.56 -3.52
CA ALA A 245 8.50 5.54 -2.96
C ALA A 245 7.41 4.89 -2.10
N LEU A 246 7.13 5.51 -0.95
CA LEU A 246 5.94 5.22 -0.16
C LEU A 246 5.15 6.51 0.02
N ARG A 247 3.89 6.49 -0.43
CA ARG A 247 3.03 7.66 -0.47
C ARG A 247 1.67 7.38 0.15
N PHE A 248 1.26 8.22 1.10
CA PHE A 248 -0.06 8.20 1.72
C PHE A 248 -0.80 9.52 1.48
N GLU A 249 -2.05 9.46 1.04
CA GLU A 249 -2.92 10.63 0.81
C GLU A 249 -4.30 10.42 1.41
N ASP A 250 -4.81 11.43 2.12
CA ASP A 250 -6.20 11.48 2.61
C ASP A 250 -6.62 10.19 3.36
N SER A 251 -5.68 9.55 4.06
CA SER A 251 -5.85 8.23 4.68
C SER A 251 -5.87 8.29 6.20
N LEU A 252 -6.48 7.28 6.81
CA LEU A 252 -6.52 7.08 8.25
C LEU A 252 -5.55 5.96 8.65
N ILE A 253 -4.65 6.25 9.60
CA ILE A 253 -3.72 5.28 10.19
C ILE A 253 -3.95 5.30 11.70
N ALA A 254 -4.72 4.35 12.20
CA ALA A 254 -5.26 4.42 13.56
C ALA A 254 -5.02 3.15 14.38
N ASP A 255 -4.65 3.29 15.65
CA ASP A 255 -4.64 2.19 16.62
C ASP A 255 -3.81 0.97 16.16
N ASN A 256 -2.74 1.17 15.38
CA ASN A 256 -1.83 0.09 15.01
C ASN A 256 -0.78 -0.10 16.11
N ALA A 257 -0.34 -1.34 16.33
CA ALA A 257 0.72 -1.61 17.31
C ALA A 257 2.07 -0.99 16.88
N SER A 258 2.22 -0.68 15.59
CA SER A 258 3.35 0.09 15.09
C SER A 258 3.12 0.64 13.68
N PHE A 259 3.85 1.69 13.30
CA PHE A 259 4.05 2.04 11.89
C PHE A 259 4.92 1.01 11.17
N ALA A 260 5.96 0.50 11.86
CA ALA A 260 6.93 -0.45 11.33
C ALA A 260 7.28 -1.54 12.36
N PRO A 261 7.53 -2.79 11.94
CA PRO A 261 7.87 -3.89 12.84
C PRO A 261 9.08 -3.57 13.73
N ALA A 262 9.10 -4.10 14.96
CA ALA A 262 10.19 -3.85 15.91
C ALA A 262 11.59 -4.29 15.41
N THR A 263 11.66 -5.27 14.51
CA THR A 263 12.90 -5.74 13.88
C THR A 263 13.44 -4.79 12.81
N ALA A 264 12.59 -3.90 12.28
CA ALA A 264 12.92 -2.91 11.26
C ALA A 264 12.08 -1.64 11.49
N PRO A 265 12.35 -0.87 12.58
CA PRO A 265 11.44 0.17 13.07
C PRO A 265 11.48 1.48 12.25
N VAL A 266 12.22 1.51 11.14
CA VAL A 266 12.43 2.71 10.30
C VAL A 266 12.13 2.37 8.85
N TRP A 267 11.29 3.18 8.20
CA TRP A 267 11.08 3.09 6.76
C TRP A 267 12.26 3.71 6.01
N ASN A 268 13.00 2.89 5.27
CA ASN A 268 14.15 3.28 4.46
C ASN A 268 13.72 3.40 3.00
N LEU A 269 13.69 4.64 2.49
CA LEU A 269 13.07 4.99 1.22
C LEU A 269 14.00 5.88 0.37
N ILE A 270 13.69 5.99 -0.93
CA ILE A 270 14.21 7.11 -1.74
C ILE A 270 13.30 8.33 -1.55
N GLN A 271 11.99 8.15 -1.69
CA GLN A 271 10.99 9.21 -1.56
C GLN A 271 9.90 8.83 -0.56
N PHE A 272 9.53 9.80 0.30
CA PHE A 272 8.41 9.68 1.21
C PHE A 272 7.44 10.86 1.07
N ASP A 273 6.19 10.56 0.75
CA ASP A 273 5.13 11.54 0.62
C ASP A 273 4.00 11.21 1.61
N MET A 274 3.54 12.19 2.38
CA MET A 274 2.40 12.01 3.28
C MET A 274 1.56 13.29 3.26
N ILE A 275 0.34 13.22 2.74
CA ILE A 275 -0.51 14.38 2.47
C ILE A 275 -1.90 14.19 3.10
N ASN A 276 -2.32 15.12 3.95
CA ASN A 276 -3.67 15.17 4.54
C ASN A 276 -4.11 13.89 5.27
N ASN A 277 -3.18 13.18 5.90
CA ASN A 277 -3.50 11.95 6.63
C ASN A 277 -3.80 12.26 8.10
N LEU A 278 -4.60 11.39 8.72
CA LEU A 278 -4.76 11.32 10.17
C LEU A 278 -4.04 10.06 10.68
N ALA A 279 -3.00 10.28 11.47
CA ALA A 279 -2.23 9.24 12.13
C ALA A 279 -2.44 9.34 13.65
N VAL A 280 -3.24 8.44 14.21
CA VAL A 280 -3.78 8.59 15.58
C VAL A 280 -3.68 7.32 16.41
N GLY A 281 -3.28 7.44 17.68
CA GLY A 281 -3.36 6.34 18.64
C GLY A 281 -2.48 5.13 18.30
N ASN A 282 -1.42 5.30 17.50
CA ASN A 282 -0.51 4.19 17.19
C ASN A 282 0.49 3.99 18.34
N ASP A 283 0.83 2.74 18.65
CA ASP A 283 1.70 2.38 19.79
C ASP A 283 3.20 2.70 19.55
N ASN A 284 3.54 3.36 18.44
CA ASN A 284 4.84 3.99 18.25
C ASN A 284 4.78 5.20 17.30
N GLY A 285 5.92 5.89 17.22
CA GLY A 285 6.11 7.06 16.37
C GLY A 285 6.55 6.68 14.96
N LEU A 286 6.18 7.48 13.96
CA LEU A 286 6.61 7.24 12.59
C LEU A 286 8.07 7.67 12.40
N ALA A 287 8.95 6.72 12.09
CA ALA A 287 10.35 6.99 11.74
C ALA A 287 10.62 6.68 10.27
N VAL A 288 11.17 7.67 9.56
CA VAL A 288 11.46 7.58 8.13
C VAL A 288 12.89 8.06 7.86
N THR A 289 13.63 7.27 7.09
CA THR A 289 14.87 7.69 6.43
C THR A 289 14.64 7.77 4.93
N ALA A 290 14.85 8.94 4.34
CA ALA A 290 14.56 9.17 2.93
C ALA A 290 15.60 10.10 2.28
N ARG A 291 15.59 10.18 0.95
CA ARG A 291 16.33 11.21 0.21
C ARG A 291 15.50 12.47 0.04
N THR A 292 14.23 12.30 -0.34
CA THR A 292 13.29 13.41 -0.51
C THR A 292 12.02 13.17 0.29
N VAL A 293 11.50 14.23 0.90
CA VAL A 293 10.21 14.19 1.60
C VAL A 293 9.24 15.27 1.13
N TYR A 294 7.95 14.93 1.14
CA TYR A 294 6.87 15.89 1.03
C TYR A 294 5.75 15.55 2.02
N VAL A 295 5.79 16.21 3.18
CA VAL A 295 4.87 15.95 4.30
C VAL A 295 4.00 17.19 4.52
N GLN A 296 2.73 17.09 4.17
CA GLN A 296 1.80 18.24 4.21
C GLN A 296 0.47 17.92 4.86
N GLY A 297 -0.01 18.82 5.73
CA GLY A 297 -1.42 18.83 6.13
C GLY A 297 -1.84 17.64 6.98
N ASN A 298 -0.88 16.85 7.49
CA ASN A 298 -1.17 15.67 8.28
C ASN A 298 -1.41 16.02 9.74
N THR A 299 -2.16 15.18 10.43
CA THR A 299 -2.32 15.23 11.88
C THR A 299 -1.75 13.97 12.49
N PHE A 300 -0.72 14.12 13.33
CA PHE A 300 -0.16 13.07 14.18
C PHE A 300 -0.61 13.32 15.61
N TRP A 301 -1.51 12.48 16.11
CA TRP A 301 -2.17 12.72 17.39
C TRP A 301 -2.13 11.49 18.29
N ASP A 302 -1.65 11.65 19.52
CA ASP A 302 -1.73 10.62 20.57
C ASP A 302 -1.03 9.32 20.18
N ASN A 303 0.02 9.42 19.35
CA ASN A 303 0.87 8.28 19.06
C ASN A 303 1.89 8.15 20.20
N ALA A 304 2.16 6.92 20.62
CA ALA A 304 3.25 6.67 21.55
C ALA A 304 4.58 6.99 20.85
N GLY A 305 5.55 7.64 21.50
CA GLY A 305 6.76 8.13 20.83
C GLY A 305 6.54 9.41 20.03
N SER A 306 7.50 9.76 19.16
CA SER A 306 7.45 10.99 18.38
C SER A 306 6.40 10.93 17.27
N GLY A 307 5.70 12.03 16.98
CA GLY A 307 4.74 12.08 15.86
C GLY A 307 5.38 11.73 14.52
N LEU A 308 6.49 12.41 14.17
CA LEU A 308 7.30 12.10 13.00
C LEU A 308 8.79 12.30 13.28
N THR A 309 9.61 11.29 12.96
CA THR A 309 11.07 11.37 12.95
C THR A 309 11.61 11.21 11.53
N LEU A 310 12.41 12.17 11.07
CA LEU A 310 13.03 12.17 9.75
C LEU A 310 14.55 12.06 9.83
N GLY A 311 15.14 11.19 9.04
CA GLY A 311 16.59 11.03 8.90
C GLY A 311 17.04 10.86 7.45
N ASN A 312 18.34 11.00 7.19
CA ASN A 312 18.89 10.77 5.86
C ASN A 312 18.87 9.28 5.51
N SER A 313 18.59 8.97 4.24
CA SER A 313 18.71 7.61 3.73
C SER A 313 20.14 7.09 3.90
N PRO A 314 20.34 5.85 4.38
CA PRO A 314 21.68 5.24 4.47
C PRO A 314 22.28 4.91 3.09
N ILE A 315 21.47 4.95 2.01
CA ILE A 315 21.83 4.45 0.68
C ILE A 315 22.83 5.36 -0.04
N GLN A 316 22.72 6.68 0.12
CA GLN A 316 23.50 7.64 -0.69
C GLN A 316 24.31 8.62 0.15
N SER A 317 24.28 8.53 1.49
CA SER A 317 24.93 9.48 2.42
C SER A 317 24.64 10.96 2.10
N LEU A 318 23.55 11.23 1.38
CA LEU A 318 23.11 12.56 1.02
C LEU A 318 22.12 13.06 2.08
N PRO A 319 22.11 14.38 2.37
CA PRO A 319 21.15 14.96 3.27
C PRO A 319 19.72 14.69 2.75
N LEU A 320 18.81 14.32 3.66
CA LEU A 320 17.38 14.36 3.35
C LEU A 320 16.98 15.81 3.09
N ILE A 321 16.33 16.05 1.95
CA ILE A 321 15.78 17.36 1.58
C ILE A 321 14.26 17.25 1.35
N GLY A 322 13.58 18.39 1.29
CA GLY A 322 12.14 18.41 0.99
C GLY A 322 11.37 19.41 1.81
N ILE A 323 10.07 19.19 1.94
CA ILE A 323 9.15 20.11 2.62
C ILE A 323 8.35 19.36 3.68
N VAL A 324 8.32 19.93 4.89
CA VAL A 324 7.42 19.53 5.98
C VAL A 324 6.58 20.74 6.35
N ARG A 325 5.30 20.76 5.95
CA ARG A 325 4.46 21.96 6.11
C ARG A 325 3.05 21.72 6.59
N ALA A 326 2.53 22.67 7.35
CA ALA A 326 1.12 22.71 7.77
C ALA A 326 0.65 21.41 8.45
N ASN A 327 1.55 20.69 9.13
CA ASN A 327 1.20 19.49 9.89
C ASN A 327 0.87 19.86 11.34
N GLN A 328 0.06 19.02 11.97
CA GLN A 328 -0.30 19.11 13.39
C GLN A 328 0.29 17.92 14.13
N PHE A 329 1.07 18.18 15.17
CA PHE A 329 1.68 17.19 16.05
C PHE A 329 1.15 17.39 17.47
N LEU A 330 0.19 16.57 17.87
CA LEU A 330 -0.65 16.80 19.03
C LEU A 330 -0.48 15.67 20.04
N ARG A 331 -0.02 15.97 21.25
CA ARG A 331 -0.02 15.02 22.37
C ARG A 331 0.68 13.68 22.08
N ASN A 332 1.73 13.68 21.28
CA ASN A 332 2.52 12.47 21.07
C ASN A 332 3.44 12.26 22.28
N ASP A 333 3.70 10.99 22.64
CA ASP A 333 4.60 10.63 23.74
C ASP A 333 6.07 10.66 23.32
N GLY A 334 6.48 11.77 22.72
CA GLY A 334 7.82 12.03 22.22
C GLY A 334 7.90 13.42 21.61
N ASP A 335 8.76 13.63 20.63
CA ASP A 335 8.79 14.90 19.92
C ASP A 335 7.57 15.00 18.98
N GLY A 336 7.04 16.20 18.73
CA GLY A 336 6.05 16.37 17.67
C GLY A 336 6.68 16.05 16.30
N LEU A 337 7.71 16.83 15.94
CA LEU A 337 8.57 16.59 14.78
C LEU A 337 10.04 16.53 15.22
N ARG A 338 10.75 15.47 14.82
CA ARG A 338 12.20 15.33 15.00
C ARG A 338 12.90 15.22 13.66
N VAL A 339 13.87 16.10 13.40
CA VAL A 339 14.79 16.01 12.26
C VAL A 339 16.17 15.61 12.78
N LEU A 340 16.65 14.46 12.33
CA LEU A 340 17.96 13.95 12.71
C LEU A 340 19.09 14.68 11.96
N PRO A 341 20.30 14.77 12.56
CA PRO A 341 21.45 15.43 11.93
C PRO A 341 21.71 14.96 10.50
N LEU A 342 22.34 15.83 9.70
CA LEU A 342 22.53 15.72 8.25
C LEU A 342 21.26 15.94 7.41
N SER A 343 20.06 15.84 7.98
CA SER A 343 18.82 16.12 7.23
C SER A 343 18.54 17.63 7.21
N THR A 344 18.22 18.18 6.04
CA THR A 344 17.99 19.62 5.82
C THR A 344 16.65 19.92 5.13
N PRO A 345 15.50 19.35 5.56
CA PRO A 345 14.21 19.71 5.01
C PRO A 345 13.84 21.17 5.36
N THR A 346 12.95 21.76 4.59
CA THR A 346 12.33 23.05 4.94
C THR A 346 11.08 22.81 5.79
N VAL A 347 11.05 23.41 6.99
CA VAL A 347 9.98 23.23 7.98
C VAL A 347 9.15 24.51 8.08
N ILE A 348 7.86 24.44 7.72
CA ILE A 348 7.02 25.63 7.50
C ILE A 348 5.62 25.47 8.08
N GLY A 349 5.16 26.41 8.91
CA GLY A 349 3.76 26.48 9.29
C GLY A 349 3.24 25.26 10.07
N ASN A 350 4.10 24.49 10.74
CA ASN A 350 3.68 23.32 11.51
C ASN A 350 3.24 23.73 12.92
N VAL A 351 2.34 22.95 13.52
CA VAL A 351 1.79 23.19 14.85
C VAL A 351 2.10 22.00 15.74
N ALA A 352 2.80 22.19 16.86
CA ALA A 352 3.17 21.13 17.79
C ALA A 352 2.75 21.44 19.24
N LEU A 353 1.73 20.74 19.75
CA LEU A 353 1.09 21.05 21.02
C LEU A 353 1.08 19.85 21.96
N GLY A 354 1.49 20.05 23.21
CA GLY A 354 1.26 19.07 24.27
C GLY A 354 2.05 17.77 24.13
N ASN A 355 3.13 17.74 23.34
CA ASN A 355 3.96 16.55 23.19
C ASN A 355 4.89 16.38 24.41
N THR A 356 5.22 15.15 24.81
CA THR A 356 6.04 14.92 26.02
C THR A 356 7.51 15.29 25.82
N GLY A 357 8.00 15.23 24.57
CA GLY A 357 9.31 15.70 24.12
C GLY A 357 9.32 17.15 23.66
N TRP A 358 10.08 17.46 22.62
CA TRP A 358 10.05 18.77 21.96
C TRP A 358 8.80 18.93 21.10
N GLY A 359 8.31 20.15 20.93
CA GLY A 359 7.32 20.40 19.88
C GLY A 359 7.92 20.12 18.50
N ILE A 360 8.99 20.84 18.17
CA ILE A 360 9.77 20.64 16.94
C ILE A 360 11.26 20.69 17.27
N HIS A 361 11.94 19.56 17.13
CA HIS A 361 13.40 19.46 17.26
C HIS A 361 14.02 19.29 15.87
N ALA A 362 14.51 20.39 15.27
CA ALA A 362 15.01 20.42 13.91
C ALA A 362 16.29 21.27 13.74
N PRO A 363 17.40 20.93 14.43
CA PRO A 363 18.64 21.73 14.48
C PRO A 363 19.30 22.01 13.12
N THR A 364 19.05 21.16 12.12
CA THR A 364 19.66 21.25 10.78
C THR A 364 18.67 21.63 9.68
N ALA A 365 17.39 21.85 10.01
CA ALA A 365 16.37 22.20 9.03
C ALA A 365 16.48 23.66 8.57
N PHE A 366 15.97 23.94 7.36
CA PHE A 366 15.70 25.31 6.95
C PHE A 366 14.37 25.77 7.56
N ASP A 367 14.42 26.86 8.33
CA ASP A 367 13.21 27.48 8.85
C ASP A 367 12.50 28.28 7.75
N GLY A 368 11.33 27.81 7.32
CA GLY A 368 10.48 28.56 6.39
C GLY A 368 9.46 29.47 7.09
N GLY A 369 9.47 29.53 8.43
CA GLY A 369 8.62 30.38 9.24
C GLY A 369 7.21 29.81 9.51
N GLY A 370 6.49 30.49 10.40
CA GLY A 370 5.09 30.19 10.75
C GLY A 370 4.91 28.96 11.64
N ASN A 371 5.99 28.33 12.10
CA ASN A 371 5.92 27.19 13.00
C ASN A 371 5.44 27.64 14.39
N VAL A 372 4.65 26.82 15.04
CA VAL A 372 4.09 27.06 16.37
C VAL A 372 4.35 25.84 17.23
N ALA A 373 4.88 26.04 18.43
CA ALA A 373 4.88 25.00 19.44
C ALA A 373 4.67 25.56 20.83
N ARG A 374 3.88 24.87 21.64
CA ARG A 374 3.59 25.22 23.04
C ARG A 374 3.28 23.99 23.89
N ASP A 375 3.44 24.15 25.19
CA ASP A 375 3.06 23.16 26.21
C ASP A 375 3.72 21.79 25.97
N ASN A 376 4.93 21.78 25.40
CA ASN A 376 5.71 20.56 25.18
C ASN A 376 6.72 20.36 26.31
N GLY A 377 7.01 19.10 26.65
CA GLY A 377 7.77 18.77 27.86
C GLY A 377 9.25 19.16 27.83
N ALA A 378 9.96 18.91 26.72
CA ALA A 378 11.39 19.21 26.60
C ALA A 378 11.67 20.63 26.09
N GLY A 379 10.72 21.22 25.37
CA GLY A 379 10.81 22.58 24.82
C GLY A 379 9.98 22.75 23.55
N ASN A 380 9.84 23.99 23.08
CA ASN A 380 8.95 24.30 21.96
C ASN A 380 9.62 24.05 20.60
N CYS A 381 10.56 24.90 20.20
CA CYS A 381 11.33 24.75 18.97
C CYS A 381 12.83 24.70 19.29
N GLU A 382 13.56 23.81 18.61
CA GLU A 382 15.02 23.82 18.52
C GLU A 382 15.44 23.78 17.04
N GLY A 383 16.42 24.62 16.67
CA GLY A 383 16.93 24.73 15.30
C GLY A 383 16.14 25.63 14.35
N ILE A 384 14.88 25.91 14.69
CA ILE A 384 13.98 26.78 13.94
C ILE A 384 13.27 27.74 14.89
N LEU A 385 12.60 28.77 14.36
CA LEU A 385 11.84 29.72 15.15
C LEU A 385 10.38 29.30 15.26
N CYS A 386 9.89 29.30 16.51
CA CYS A 386 8.47 29.22 16.83
C CYS A 386 7.88 30.64 16.93
N ALA A 387 6.79 30.91 16.23
CA ALA A 387 6.00 32.11 16.42
C ALA A 387 5.25 32.07 17.76
N PRO A 388 5.09 33.22 18.45
CA PRO A 388 4.12 33.34 19.53
C PRO A 388 2.70 33.17 18.96
N TYR A 389 1.83 32.52 19.74
CA TYR A 389 0.45 32.25 19.35
C TYR A 389 -0.45 33.49 19.41
#